data_AF-A0A7V3A7Z6-F1
#
_entry.id   AF-A0A7V3A7Z6-F1
#
_cell.length_a   1.000
_cell.length_b   1.000
_cell.length_c   1.000
_cell.angle_alpha   90.00
_cell.angle_beta   90.00
_cell.angle_gamma   90.00
#
_symmetry.space_group_name_H-M   'P 1'
#
loop_
_entity.id
_entity.type
_entity.pdbx_description
1 polymer ?
#
loop_
_entity_poly.entity_id
_entity_poly.type
_entity_poly.pdbx_seq_one_letter_code
_entity_poly.pdbx_strand_id
1 'polypeptide(L)'
;MSGKRMTSILLTVLCLFGLTSFAAAEVELDSAPLQVANAILYRDHADPNVFYYMPNQPRLAYWPDGTPKLTFLKYTKAGKEEAKGGILHFFVKYGLDEQELNKVRQELTKINPRATIKGPLVFKKGSFMVVSAAVGEGGVFTRKIIGEGKAPLISGSEVSVSIAVTPEGATFLEEALKQPTYPVSVRFEMTFEGLTPKYQATATIHWSKVREYFDQYSKWKIYKKKKLGIWTWYVRTGTGEMREIKDELTSKGAVKIDITGEDQNLDGLMQTLVDTIMREMFETKLELPEEDQKEEGKESEKQDRPYGVSTTRKKVSRTDDWTINMTKRLRQERDTGPMDASLGDVLRKFKNNKKVYDIINLDDPDLQDRVVYAILDGEDFETFKKYINFVTVSFKKVHKTGEPTTRDLIFNAQTFAERGNMLSFVYPRLGEGATWLSYEYKTTWSFMGGIKVEGQWTRSEEAAINLFPPHRYRQVDIIADEENVRAYNIKLITVAFKNRFADREKTGEVKLLPGETLLGKYEYVHAENDLNYQYQITWLLGDGRRVSSGWQTTTEPFVYALYQEK
;
A
#
# COMPACT_ATOMS: atom_id res chain seq x y z
N MET A 1 63.75 33.09 37.33
CA MET A 1 64.65 32.24 36.52
C MET A 1 64.18 30.81 36.67
N SER A 2 63.94 30.14 35.53
CA SER A 2 63.95 28.68 35.30
C SER A 2 62.98 27.83 36.16
N GLY A 3 62.06 27.02 35.65
CA GLY A 3 61.97 26.35 34.35
C GLY A 3 61.58 24.88 34.57
N LYS A 4 60.74 24.36 33.66
CA LYS A 4 60.44 22.93 33.35
C LYS A 4 59.26 22.22 34.04
N ARG A 5 58.14 22.23 33.29
CA ARG A 5 57.39 21.08 32.73
C ARG A 5 57.50 19.71 33.45
N MET A 6 56.35 19.20 33.91
CA MET A 6 55.98 17.77 33.94
C MET A 6 54.51 17.67 33.50
N THR A 7 54.24 17.45 32.21
CA THR A 7 53.78 16.17 31.63
C THR A 7 52.53 15.57 32.28
N SER A 8 51.41 15.86 31.61
CA SER A 8 50.15 15.13 31.53
C SER A 8 50.24 13.62 31.79
N ILE A 9 49.44 13.12 32.74
CA ILE A 9 48.95 11.73 32.74
C ILE A 9 47.43 11.79 32.91
N LEU A 10 46.76 11.74 31.77
CA LEU A 10 45.35 11.42 31.61
C LEU A 10 45.21 9.90 31.84
N LEU A 11 44.85 9.46 33.06
CA LEU A 11 44.50 8.06 33.29
C LEU A 11 42.98 7.91 33.20
N THR A 12 42.56 7.65 31.98
CA THR A 12 41.24 7.17 31.59
C THR A 12 40.84 5.99 32.50
N VAL A 13 39.87 6.20 33.38
CA VAL A 13 39.11 5.10 34.00
C VAL A 13 38.34 4.44 32.87
N LEU A 14 38.98 3.44 32.27
CA LEU A 14 38.39 2.58 31.26
C LEU A 14 37.27 1.81 31.95
N CYS A 15 36.03 2.22 31.71
CA CYS A 15 34.84 1.42 31.96
C CYS A 15 35.06 0.03 31.34
N LEU A 16 35.41 -0.95 32.17
CA LEU A 16 35.24 -2.36 31.90
C LEU A 16 33.73 -2.68 31.97
N PHE A 17 32.96 -2.11 31.04
CA PHE A 17 31.77 -2.79 30.58
C PHE A 17 32.28 -3.98 29.80
N GLY A 18 32.11 -5.18 30.36
CA GLY A 18 32.32 -6.42 29.64
C GLY A 18 31.48 -6.36 28.36
N LEU A 19 32.16 -6.10 27.25
CA LEU A 19 31.70 -6.51 25.93
C LEU A 19 31.62 -8.03 25.98
N THR A 20 30.49 -8.56 26.45
CA THR A 20 30.09 -9.90 26.04
C THR A 20 30.01 -9.84 24.53
N SER A 21 31.06 -10.29 23.86
CA SER A 21 30.99 -10.56 22.44
C SER A 21 29.74 -11.43 22.25
N PHE A 22 28.73 -10.87 21.60
CA PHE A 22 27.73 -11.67 20.90
C PHE A 22 28.50 -12.38 19.79
N ALA A 23 29.28 -13.40 20.17
CA ALA A 23 29.81 -14.37 19.25
C ALA A 23 28.57 -14.91 18.53
N ALA A 24 28.52 -14.72 17.23
CA ALA A 24 27.40 -15.16 16.40
C ALA A 24 27.04 -16.59 16.80
N ALA A 25 25.76 -16.85 17.04
CA ALA A 25 25.30 -18.20 17.35
C ALA A 25 25.68 -19.12 16.19
N GLU A 26 26.64 -20.00 16.40
CA GLU A 26 27.02 -20.99 15.39
C GLU A 26 26.24 -22.26 15.69
N VAL A 27 24.99 -22.28 15.22
CA VAL A 27 24.04 -23.37 15.42
C VAL A 27 24.38 -24.56 14.51
N GLU A 28 24.29 -25.78 15.05
CA GLU A 28 24.34 -27.01 14.27
C GLU A 28 23.00 -27.28 13.58
N LEU A 29 22.99 -27.37 12.24
CA LEU A 29 21.75 -27.53 11.47
C LEU A 29 21.27 -28.98 11.28
N ASP A 30 22.16 -29.96 11.43
CA ASP A 30 21.85 -31.38 11.21
C ASP A 30 21.28 -32.08 12.46
N SER A 31 21.31 -31.39 13.60
CA SER A 31 20.68 -31.86 14.84
C SER A 31 19.24 -31.38 14.90
N ALA A 32 18.30 -32.30 15.14
CA ALA A 32 16.91 -31.93 15.39
C ALA A 32 16.82 -31.03 16.64
N PRO A 33 16.10 -29.89 16.58
CA PRO A 33 15.96 -29.03 17.73
C PRO A 33 15.14 -29.71 18.84
N LEU A 34 15.47 -29.42 20.10
CA LEU A 34 14.74 -29.96 21.25
C LEU A 34 13.69 -28.95 21.72
N GLN A 35 12.44 -29.38 21.79
CA GLN A 35 11.41 -28.58 22.45
C GLN A 35 11.41 -28.88 23.95
N VAL A 36 11.64 -27.86 24.76
CA VAL A 36 11.66 -27.95 26.23
C VAL A 36 10.81 -26.82 26.80
N ALA A 37 9.76 -27.16 27.54
CA ALA A 37 8.74 -26.21 28.00
C ALA A 37 8.21 -25.34 26.84
N ASN A 38 8.36 -24.01 26.92
CA ASN A 38 7.95 -23.04 25.90
C ASN A 38 9.11 -22.58 25.00
N ALA A 39 10.22 -23.32 24.96
CA ALA A 39 11.37 -23.01 24.13
C ALA A 39 11.67 -24.14 23.13
N ILE A 40 12.18 -23.75 21.97
CA ILE A 40 12.86 -24.63 21.01
C ILE A 40 14.36 -24.34 21.15
N LEU A 41 15.14 -25.40 21.40
CA LEU A 41 16.55 -25.35 21.69
C LEU A 41 17.36 -25.91 20.52
N TYR A 42 18.31 -25.10 20.06
CA TYR A 42 19.23 -25.40 18.98
C TYR A 42 20.63 -25.60 19.54
N ARG A 43 21.26 -26.71 19.19
CA ARG A 43 22.60 -27.06 19.68
C ARG A 43 23.68 -26.16 19.05
N ASP A 44 24.68 -25.79 19.82
CA ASP A 44 25.89 -25.13 19.33
C ASP A 44 26.74 -26.13 18.52
N HIS A 45 27.33 -25.65 17.43
CA HIS A 45 28.11 -26.50 16.53
C HIS A 45 29.44 -27.00 17.13
N ALA A 46 29.99 -26.31 18.14
CA ALA A 46 31.29 -26.62 18.73
C ALA A 46 31.15 -27.41 20.04
N ASP A 47 30.09 -27.16 20.81
CA ASP A 47 29.84 -27.85 22.08
C ASP A 47 28.42 -28.47 22.10
N PRO A 48 28.30 -29.81 22.14
CA PRO A 48 27.01 -30.47 22.13
C PRO A 48 26.15 -30.25 23.39
N ASN A 49 26.73 -29.68 24.45
CA ASN A 49 26.04 -29.31 25.68
C ASN A 49 25.58 -27.85 25.71
N VAL A 50 25.94 -27.03 24.71
CA VAL A 50 25.54 -25.63 24.65
C VAL A 50 24.35 -25.48 23.72
N PHE A 51 23.36 -24.71 24.14
CA PHE A 51 22.12 -24.50 23.40
C PHE A 51 21.80 -23.01 23.25
N TYR A 52 21.26 -22.65 22.09
CA TYR A 52 20.57 -21.38 21.83
C TYR A 52 19.07 -21.63 21.87
N TYR A 53 18.32 -20.69 22.42
CA TYR A 53 16.87 -20.84 22.57
C TYR A 53 16.12 -19.92 21.64
N MET A 54 14.93 -20.35 21.24
CA MET A 54 13.91 -19.47 20.70
C MET A 54 12.56 -19.84 21.33
N PRO A 55 11.66 -18.90 21.64
CA PRO A 55 10.33 -19.24 22.13
C PRO A 55 9.53 -20.00 21.06
N ASN A 56 8.67 -20.91 21.51
CA ASN A 56 7.84 -21.74 20.64
C ASN A 56 6.65 -21.00 20.02
N GLN A 57 6.22 -19.89 20.61
CA GLN A 57 5.11 -19.07 20.14
C GLN A 57 5.39 -17.58 20.40
N PRO A 58 4.96 -16.68 19.48
CA PRO A 58 4.93 -15.25 19.76
C PRO A 58 3.84 -14.93 20.79
N ARG A 59 3.90 -13.75 21.41
CA ARG A 59 2.90 -13.33 22.40
C ARG A 59 2.56 -11.86 22.28
N LEU A 60 1.32 -11.52 22.63
CA LEU A 60 0.93 -10.13 22.80
C LEU A 60 1.73 -9.50 23.94
N ALA A 61 2.10 -8.23 23.76
CA ALA A 61 2.65 -7.42 24.82
C ALA A 61 1.52 -6.92 25.74
N TYR A 62 1.86 -6.68 27.00
CA TYR A 62 0.94 -6.22 28.03
C TYR A 62 1.49 -4.98 28.72
N TRP A 63 0.60 -4.10 29.14
CA TRP A 63 0.92 -3.00 30.04
C TRP A 63 1.24 -3.54 31.45
N PRO A 64 1.92 -2.77 32.31
CA PRO A 64 2.20 -3.17 33.69
C PRO A 64 0.94 -3.50 34.51
N ASP A 65 -0.22 -2.96 34.13
CA ASP A 65 -1.52 -3.21 34.76
C ASP A 65 -2.19 -4.53 34.31
N GLY A 66 -1.56 -5.28 33.41
CA GLY A 66 -2.09 -6.54 32.87
C GLY A 66 -3.07 -6.38 31.72
N THR A 67 -3.33 -5.17 31.23
CA THR A 67 -4.11 -4.92 30.01
C THR A 67 -3.26 -5.25 28.78
N PRO A 68 -3.76 -5.99 27.77
CA PRO A 68 -3.01 -6.23 26.55
C PRO A 68 -2.79 -4.92 25.79
N LYS A 69 -1.62 -4.78 25.18
CA LYS A 69 -1.33 -3.70 24.22
C LYS A 69 -2.00 -4.04 22.88
N LEU A 70 -3.33 -4.01 22.87
CA LEU A 70 -4.20 -4.44 21.79
C LEU A 70 -5.44 -3.56 21.81
N THR A 71 -5.83 -3.04 20.67
CA THR A 71 -7.01 -2.21 20.46
C THR A 71 -7.66 -2.62 19.16
N PHE A 72 -8.94 -2.96 19.22
CA PHE A 72 -9.81 -3.13 18.06
C PHE A 72 -10.90 -2.07 18.13
N LEU A 73 -10.83 -1.11 17.22
CA LEU A 73 -11.72 0.04 17.17
C LEU A 73 -12.62 -0.11 15.95
N LYS A 74 -13.95 -0.09 16.12
CA LYS A 74 -14.89 0.06 15.01
C LYS A 74 -15.29 1.51 14.89
N TYR A 75 -15.45 2.01 13.68
CA TYR A 75 -15.93 3.37 13.45
C TYR A 75 -17.03 3.42 12.41
N THR A 76 -17.93 4.38 12.58
CA THR A 76 -18.98 4.72 11.61
C THR A 76 -19.07 6.24 11.49
N LYS A 77 -19.36 6.73 10.29
CA LYS A 77 -19.68 8.12 9.97
C LYS A 77 -20.86 8.12 9.00
N ALA A 78 -21.97 8.73 9.37
CA ALA A 78 -23.09 9.01 8.49
C ALA A 78 -22.90 10.36 7.78
N GLY A 79 -23.34 10.48 6.52
CA GLY A 79 -23.29 11.75 5.77
C GLY A 79 -22.87 11.60 4.31
N LYS A 80 -22.46 12.71 3.68
CA LYS A 80 -22.03 12.75 2.26
C LYS A 80 -20.81 11.86 1.97
N GLU A 81 -19.93 11.69 2.95
CA GLU A 81 -18.77 10.79 2.90
C GLU A 81 -18.94 9.75 3.99
N GLU A 82 -19.74 8.72 3.71
CA GLU A 82 -19.93 7.59 4.61
C GLU A 82 -18.59 6.88 4.84
N ALA A 83 -18.20 6.75 6.11
CA ALA A 83 -16.97 6.07 6.48
C ALA A 83 -17.29 5.00 7.52
N LYS A 84 -17.10 3.73 7.15
CA LYS A 84 -17.29 2.59 8.03
C LYS A 84 -16.05 1.70 7.97
N GLY A 85 -15.73 1.06 9.08
CA GLY A 85 -14.60 0.14 9.13
C GLY A 85 -14.12 -0.10 10.55
N GLY A 86 -12.87 -0.52 10.66
CA GLY A 86 -12.22 -0.60 11.94
C GLY A 86 -10.71 -0.50 11.85
N ILE A 87 -10.07 -0.42 13.00
CA ILE A 87 -8.62 -0.39 13.17
C ILE A 87 -8.28 -1.48 14.18
N LEU A 88 -7.46 -2.44 13.76
CA LEU A 88 -6.85 -3.43 14.65
C LEU A 88 -5.39 -3.02 14.87
N HIS A 89 -5.08 -2.63 16.11
CA HIS A 89 -3.75 -2.22 16.51
C HIS A 89 -3.26 -3.06 17.68
N PHE A 90 -2.06 -3.62 17.62
CA PHE A 90 -1.51 -4.40 18.73
C PHE A 90 0.02 -4.45 18.73
N PHE A 91 0.58 -4.80 19.87
CA PHE A 91 2.00 -5.05 20.04
C PHE A 91 2.24 -6.54 20.28
N VAL A 92 3.14 -7.11 19.50
CA VAL A 92 3.64 -8.47 19.68
C VAL A 92 5.09 -8.43 20.12
N LYS A 93 5.46 -9.32 21.03
CA LYS A 93 6.84 -9.54 21.45
C LYS A 93 7.24 -10.99 21.21
N TYR A 94 8.50 -11.17 20.90
CA TYR A 94 9.10 -12.48 20.68
C TYR A 94 10.28 -12.66 21.64
N GLY A 95 10.13 -13.55 22.62
CA GLY A 95 11.19 -13.88 23.57
C GLY A 95 10.63 -14.60 24.78
N LEU A 96 11.51 -15.07 25.65
CA LEU A 96 11.16 -15.64 26.96
C LEU A 96 11.52 -14.62 28.04
N ASP A 97 10.72 -14.54 29.10
CA ASP A 97 11.14 -13.82 30.31
C ASP A 97 12.05 -14.68 31.20
N GLU A 98 12.64 -14.09 32.24
CA GLU A 98 13.57 -14.78 33.13
C GLU A 98 12.92 -15.97 33.86
N GLN A 99 11.64 -15.90 34.20
CA GLN A 99 10.96 -17.00 34.89
C GLN A 99 10.77 -18.20 33.95
N GLU A 100 10.33 -17.94 32.73
CA GLU A 100 10.22 -18.93 31.67
C GLU A 100 11.59 -19.55 31.34
N LEU A 101 12.62 -18.72 31.17
CA LEU A 101 13.96 -19.20 30.84
C LEU A 101 14.54 -20.06 31.97
N ASN A 102 14.29 -19.71 33.24
CA ASN A 102 14.68 -20.55 34.37
C ASN A 102 13.95 -21.90 34.38
N LYS A 103 12.68 -21.94 34.01
CA LYS A 103 11.93 -23.20 33.84
C LYS A 103 12.53 -24.05 32.72
N VAL A 104 12.88 -23.44 31.59
CA VAL A 104 13.55 -24.14 30.48
C VAL A 104 14.89 -24.71 30.92
N ARG A 105 15.70 -23.94 31.66
CA ARG A 105 16.99 -24.43 32.23
C ARG A 105 16.78 -25.63 33.14
N GLN A 106 15.81 -25.57 34.06
CA GLN A 106 15.50 -26.67 34.97
C GLN A 106 15.08 -27.94 34.22
N GLU A 107 14.17 -27.83 33.25
CA GLU A 107 13.74 -29.00 32.48
C GLU A 107 14.85 -29.54 31.57
N LEU A 108 15.68 -28.67 30.99
CA LEU A 108 16.82 -29.08 30.16
C LEU A 108 17.86 -29.88 30.96
N THR A 109 18.12 -29.49 32.21
CA THR A 109 19.07 -30.23 33.08
C THR A 109 18.62 -31.66 33.40
N LYS A 110 17.30 -31.93 33.37
CA LYS A 110 16.77 -33.31 33.53
C LYS A 110 17.08 -34.18 32.31
N ILE A 111 17.20 -33.57 31.13
CA ILE A 111 17.49 -34.25 29.86
C ILE A 111 19.01 -34.39 29.67
N ASN A 112 19.76 -33.31 29.90
CA ASN A 112 21.21 -33.28 29.84
C ASN A 112 21.74 -32.47 31.04
N PRO A 113 22.29 -33.14 32.08
CA PRO A 113 22.79 -32.48 33.29
C PRO A 113 23.94 -31.49 33.04
N ARG A 114 24.65 -31.61 31.91
CA ARG A 114 25.75 -30.71 31.52
C ARG A 114 25.29 -29.57 30.62
N ALA A 115 24.01 -29.52 30.26
CA ALA A 115 23.52 -28.56 29.30
C ALA A 115 23.49 -27.13 29.85
N THR A 116 23.85 -26.17 28.98
CA THR A 116 23.80 -24.75 29.27
C THR A 116 23.10 -24.00 28.15
N ILE A 117 22.39 -22.93 28.48
CA ILE A 117 21.72 -22.06 27.50
C ILE A 117 22.54 -20.78 27.37
N LYS A 118 23.13 -20.57 26.20
CA LYS A 118 24.06 -19.45 25.94
C LYS A 118 23.34 -18.14 25.64
N GLY A 119 22.17 -18.19 25.02
CA GLY A 119 21.39 -17.00 24.67
C GLY A 119 20.31 -17.27 23.64
N PRO A 120 19.58 -16.23 23.23
CA PRO A 120 18.56 -16.35 22.19
C PRO A 120 19.20 -16.68 20.84
N LEU A 121 18.46 -17.40 20.01
CA LEU A 121 18.77 -17.61 18.61
C LEU A 121 18.76 -16.28 17.86
N VAL A 122 19.81 -16.02 17.08
CA VAL A 122 19.96 -14.78 16.32
C VAL A 122 19.33 -14.95 14.94
N PHE A 123 18.32 -14.12 14.63
CA PHE A 123 17.65 -14.14 13.32
C PHE A 123 18.32 -13.18 12.33
N LYS A 124 18.35 -13.60 11.06
CA LYS A 124 18.79 -12.78 9.92
C LYS A 124 17.64 -12.00 9.32
N LYS A 125 16.47 -12.65 9.22
CA LYS A 125 15.25 -12.12 8.60
C LYS A 125 14.05 -12.54 9.42
N GLY A 126 12.99 -11.74 9.34
CA GLY A 126 11.75 -12.01 10.03
C GLY A 126 10.62 -11.21 9.43
N SER A 127 9.51 -11.88 9.16
CA SER A 127 8.22 -11.28 8.82
C SER A 127 7.14 -11.80 9.76
N PHE A 128 6.07 -11.04 9.88
CA PHE A 128 4.85 -11.53 10.51
C PHE A 128 3.64 -11.22 9.62
N MET A 129 2.60 -12.03 9.75
CA MET A 129 1.32 -11.86 9.05
C MET A 129 0.17 -12.09 10.02
N VAL A 130 -0.88 -11.30 9.89
CA VAL A 130 -2.15 -11.55 10.58
C VAL A 130 -3.03 -12.37 9.66
N VAL A 131 -3.36 -13.59 10.09
CA VAL A 131 -4.13 -14.56 9.32
C VAL A 131 -5.46 -14.77 10.00
N SER A 132 -6.52 -14.75 9.20
CA SER A 132 -7.84 -15.19 9.63
C SER A 132 -8.38 -16.27 8.70
N ALA A 133 -9.08 -17.25 9.26
CA ALA A 133 -9.87 -18.19 8.49
C ALA A 133 -11.27 -17.59 8.23
N ALA A 134 -11.55 -17.20 6.99
CA ALA A 134 -12.89 -16.81 6.57
C ALA A 134 -13.61 -18.01 5.93
N VAL A 135 -14.93 -18.08 6.05
CA VAL A 135 -15.74 -19.06 5.30
C VAL A 135 -15.72 -18.63 3.83
N GLY A 136 -15.12 -19.44 2.98
CA GLY A 136 -15.19 -19.29 1.52
C GLY A 136 -16.45 -19.93 0.95
N GLU A 137 -16.73 -19.66 -0.33
CA GLU A 137 -17.82 -20.31 -1.06
C GLU A 137 -17.66 -21.85 -1.01
N GLY A 138 -18.77 -22.57 -0.81
CA GLY A 138 -18.79 -24.04 -0.75
C GLY A 138 -18.34 -24.66 0.57
N GLY A 139 -18.21 -23.90 1.66
CA GLY A 139 -17.85 -24.43 2.98
C GLY A 139 -16.34 -24.69 3.18
N VAL A 140 -15.51 -24.23 2.24
CA VAL A 140 -14.05 -24.28 2.34
C VAL A 140 -13.56 -23.03 3.07
N PHE A 141 -12.83 -23.19 4.17
CA PHE A 141 -12.19 -22.07 4.84
C PHE A 141 -11.06 -21.52 3.97
N THR A 142 -11.14 -20.25 3.57
CA THR A 142 -10.04 -19.56 2.88
C THR A 142 -9.23 -18.75 3.90
N ARG A 143 -7.92 -18.96 3.92
CA ARG A 143 -7.00 -18.13 4.73
C ARG A 143 -6.89 -16.76 4.09
N LYS A 144 -7.32 -15.72 4.78
CA LYS A 144 -7.17 -14.34 4.35
C LYS A 144 -6.06 -13.68 5.16
N ILE A 145 -5.05 -13.17 4.47
CA ILE A 145 -4.04 -12.29 5.06
C ILE A 145 -4.70 -10.93 5.26
N ILE A 146 -4.76 -10.45 6.50
CA ILE A 146 -5.39 -9.18 6.87
C ILE A 146 -4.33 -8.08 7.03
N GLY A 147 -3.08 -8.46 7.27
CA GLY A 147 -1.93 -7.53 7.24
C GLY A 147 -0.61 -8.26 7.40
N GLU A 148 0.49 -7.59 7.04
CA GLU A 148 1.85 -8.13 7.08
C GLU A 148 2.86 -7.06 7.49
N GLY A 149 4.02 -7.48 7.99
CA GLY A 149 5.10 -6.56 8.37
C GLY A 149 6.42 -7.27 8.67
N LYS A 150 7.45 -6.48 9.02
CA LYS A 150 8.75 -7.01 9.44
C LYS A 150 8.74 -7.37 10.93
N ALA A 151 9.22 -8.55 11.27
CA ALA A 151 9.34 -9.00 12.65
C ALA A 151 10.64 -8.47 13.30
N PRO A 152 10.67 -8.30 14.63
CA PRO A 152 11.90 -7.90 15.32
C PRO A 152 12.90 -9.05 15.30
N LEU A 153 14.15 -8.76 14.96
CA LEU A 153 15.22 -9.76 14.99
C LEU A 153 15.84 -9.94 16.39
N ILE A 154 15.60 -8.99 17.29
CA ILE A 154 16.11 -8.99 18.66
C ILE A 154 15.05 -9.57 19.59
N SER A 155 15.45 -10.59 20.36
CA SER A 155 14.58 -11.20 21.36
C SER A 155 14.21 -10.22 22.48
N GLY A 156 12.95 -10.21 22.89
CA GLY A 156 12.39 -9.33 23.91
C GLY A 156 11.82 -8.01 23.37
N SER A 157 12.17 -7.62 22.13
CA SER A 157 11.64 -6.41 21.51
C SER A 157 10.16 -6.54 21.14
N GLU A 158 9.43 -5.43 21.28
CA GLU A 158 8.04 -5.31 20.86
C GLU A 158 7.97 -4.73 19.44
N VAL A 159 7.01 -5.19 18.64
CA VAL A 159 6.64 -4.62 17.34
C VAL A 159 5.17 -4.25 17.35
N SER A 160 4.89 -3.02 16.92
CA SER A 160 3.53 -2.51 16.69
C SER A 160 3.03 -2.93 15.32
N VAL A 161 1.77 -3.34 15.28
CA VAL A 161 1.01 -3.69 14.07
C VAL A 161 -0.24 -2.85 14.09
N SER A 162 -0.49 -2.08 13.04
CA SER A 162 -1.73 -1.33 12.84
C SER A 162 -2.32 -1.65 11.48
N ILE A 163 -3.58 -2.11 11.46
CA ILE A 163 -4.26 -2.55 10.25
C ILE A 163 -5.63 -1.87 10.19
N ALA A 164 -5.89 -1.17 9.09
CA ALA A 164 -7.23 -0.75 8.73
C ALA A 164 -8.02 -1.95 8.18
N VAL A 165 -9.21 -2.19 8.73
CA VAL A 165 -10.09 -3.27 8.30
C VAL A 165 -11.36 -2.71 7.67
N THR A 166 -11.83 -3.35 6.59
CA THR A 166 -13.07 -2.96 5.90
C THR A 166 -14.29 -3.16 6.82
N PRO A 167 -15.47 -2.58 6.50
CA PRO A 167 -16.70 -2.82 7.26
C PRO A 167 -17.02 -4.31 7.47
N GLU A 168 -16.84 -5.12 6.43
CA GLU A 168 -17.05 -6.57 6.46
C GLU A 168 -16.00 -7.24 7.33
N GLY A 169 -14.73 -6.83 7.20
CA GLY A 169 -13.63 -7.31 8.04
C GLY A 169 -13.82 -6.99 9.52
N ALA A 170 -14.32 -5.78 9.84
CA ALA A 170 -14.61 -5.37 11.20
C ALA A 170 -15.77 -6.17 11.82
N THR A 171 -16.84 -6.39 11.04
CA THR A 171 -17.98 -7.22 11.45
C THR A 171 -17.55 -8.68 11.64
N PHE A 172 -16.76 -9.20 10.69
CA PHE A 172 -16.20 -10.55 10.77
C PHE A 172 -15.31 -10.71 12.02
N LEU A 173 -14.40 -9.78 12.28
CA LEU A 173 -13.54 -9.81 13.47
C LEU A 173 -14.39 -9.83 14.73
N GLU A 174 -15.41 -8.96 14.84
CA GLU A 174 -16.33 -8.96 15.98
C GLU A 174 -17.07 -10.29 16.17
N GLU A 175 -17.57 -10.90 15.09
CA GLU A 175 -18.22 -12.21 15.15
C GLU A 175 -17.23 -13.33 15.55
N ALA A 176 -16.01 -13.30 15.02
CA ALA A 176 -14.93 -14.22 15.41
C ALA A 176 -14.61 -14.11 16.92
N LEU A 177 -14.78 -12.93 17.54
CA LEU A 177 -14.63 -12.76 18.99
C LEU A 177 -15.75 -13.40 19.82
N LYS A 178 -16.93 -13.63 19.23
CA LYS A 178 -18.05 -14.27 19.93
C LYS A 178 -17.89 -15.80 20.00
N GLN A 179 -17.14 -16.39 19.07
CA GLN A 179 -17.02 -17.85 18.94
C GLN A 179 -15.65 -18.38 19.41
N PRO A 180 -15.58 -19.39 20.28
CA PRO A 180 -14.33 -19.88 20.87
C PRO A 180 -13.36 -20.51 19.85
N THR A 181 -13.84 -20.91 18.68
CA THR A 181 -13.07 -21.69 17.70
C THR A 181 -12.58 -20.89 16.49
N TYR A 182 -12.90 -19.60 16.36
CA TYR A 182 -12.48 -18.80 15.21
C TYR A 182 -11.05 -18.26 15.39
N PRO A 183 -10.07 -18.70 14.59
CA PRO A 183 -8.69 -18.29 14.75
C PRO A 183 -8.43 -16.98 14.00
N VAL A 184 -8.24 -15.89 14.76
CA VAL A 184 -7.43 -14.76 14.30
C VAL A 184 -6.05 -14.94 14.91
N SER A 185 -5.03 -15.19 14.09
CA SER A 185 -3.68 -15.45 14.58
C SER A 185 -2.65 -14.51 13.96
N VAL A 186 -1.59 -14.24 14.72
CA VAL A 186 -0.36 -13.64 14.19
C VAL A 186 0.63 -14.76 13.93
N ARG A 187 1.05 -14.89 12.68
CA ARG A 187 2.07 -15.82 12.22
C ARG A 187 3.40 -15.12 12.12
N PHE A 188 4.46 -15.70 12.65
CA PHE A 188 5.84 -15.26 12.44
C PHE A 188 6.57 -16.26 11.55
N GLU A 189 7.33 -15.73 10.60
CA GLU A 189 8.24 -16.49 9.73
C GLU A 189 9.63 -15.88 9.91
N MET A 190 10.50 -16.62 10.59
CA MET A 190 11.84 -16.17 10.95
C MET A 190 12.88 -17.06 10.26
N THR A 191 13.99 -16.44 9.85
CA THR A 191 15.13 -17.14 9.25
C THR A 191 16.34 -16.94 10.14
N PHE A 192 17.01 -18.03 10.50
CA PHE A 192 18.27 -18.03 11.23
C PHE A 192 19.38 -18.65 10.39
N GLU A 193 20.62 -18.46 10.82
CA GLU A 193 21.79 -18.99 10.14
C GLU A 193 22.49 -20.02 11.03
N GLY A 194 22.92 -21.12 10.44
CA GLY A 194 23.71 -22.14 11.12
C GLY A 194 24.73 -22.78 10.20
N LEU A 195 25.51 -23.70 10.75
CA LEU A 195 26.50 -24.47 10.03
C LEU A 195 25.95 -25.87 9.77
N THR A 196 25.92 -26.26 8.50
CA THR A 196 25.85 -27.67 8.13
C THR A 196 27.26 -28.25 8.10
N PRO A 197 27.42 -29.56 8.33
CA PRO A 197 28.44 -30.33 7.65
C PRO A 197 28.26 -30.12 6.13
N LYS A 198 29.26 -29.55 5.45
CA LYS A 198 29.32 -29.33 3.98
C LYS A 198 29.11 -30.61 3.19
N TYR A 199 29.57 -31.71 3.77
CA TYR A 199 29.31 -33.09 3.41
C TYR A 199 30.02 -33.91 4.48
N GLN A 200 29.45 -35.05 4.87
CA GLN A 200 30.21 -36.07 5.58
C GLN A 200 30.76 -37.01 4.52
N ALA A 201 32.09 -37.03 4.34
CA ALA A 201 32.75 -37.98 3.47
C ALA A 201 33.70 -38.81 4.30
N THR A 202 33.46 -40.13 4.31
CA THR A 202 34.37 -41.10 4.90
C THR A 202 34.93 -41.95 3.77
N ALA A 203 36.24 -41.81 3.52
CA ALA A 203 36.94 -42.60 2.55
C ALA A 203 37.52 -43.84 3.21
N THR A 204 37.26 -45.02 2.66
CA THR A 204 37.84 -46.30 3.08
C THR A 204 38.76 -46.82 1.98
N ILE A 205 40.02 -47.06 2.34
CA ILE A 205 41.05 -47.64 1.48
C ILE A 205 41.30 -49.08 1.93
N HIS A 206 41.01 -50.05 1.07
CA HIS A 206 41.31 -51.46 1.29
C HIS A 206 42.71 -51.78 0.76
N TRP A 207 43.72 -51.65 1.62
CA TRP A 207 45.13 -51.74 1.22
C TRP A 207 45.53 -53.09 0.63
N SER A 208 44.87 -54.19 1.03
CA SER A 208 45.06 -55.52 0.44
C SER A 208 44.71 -55.54 -1.05
N LYS A 209 43.56 -54.98 -1.43
CA LYS A 209 43.10 -54.87 -2.83
C LYS A 209 43.92 -53.87 -3.63
N VAL A 210 44.32 -52.75 -3.03
CA VAL A 210 45.23 -51.78 -3.67
C VAL A 210 46.55 -52.46 -4.04
N ARG A 211 47.12 -53.26 -3.14
CA ARG A 211 48.35 -54.03 -3.44
C ARG A 211 48.13 -55.05 -4.54
N GLU A 212 47.08 -55.85 -4.45
CA GLU A 212 46.75 -56.84 -5.48
C GLU A 212 46.63 -56.19 -6.86
N TYR A 213 45.95 -55.04 -6.94
CA TYR A 213 45.87 -54.24 -8.16
C TYR A 213 47.26 -53.87 -8.68
N PHE A 214 48.10 -53.21 -7.88
CA PHE A 214 49.43 -52.78 -8.34
C PHE A 214 50.43 -53.94 -8.54
N ASP A 215 50.24 -55.08 -7.89
CA ASP A 215 51.05 -56.29 -8.07
C ASP A 215 50.78 -56.95 -9.42
N GLN A 216 49.51 -57.02 -9.82
CA GLN A 216 49.08 -57.46 -11.16
C GLN A 216 49.70 -56.58 -12.27
N TYR A 217 49.99 -55.31 -11.96
CA TYR A 217 50.53 -54.33 -12.89
C TYR A 217 51.99 -53.93 -12.58
N SER A 218 52.73 -54.74 -11.83
CA SER A 218 54.11 -54.48 -11.39
C SER A 218 55.12 -54.26 -12.53
N LYS A 219 54.77 -54.64 -13.76
CA LYS A 219 55.60 -54.49 -14.97
C LYS A 219 55.22 -53.29 -15.84
N TRP A 220 54.19 -52.53 -15.44
CA TRP A 220 53.55 -51.50 -16.28
C TRP A 220 53.94 -50.10 -15.85
N LYS A 221 54.07 -49.18 -16.81
CA LYS A 221 54.50 -47.80 -16.54
C LYS A 221 53.30 -46.96 -16.09
N ILE A 222 53.51 -46.18 -15.02
CA ILE A 222 52.54 -45.23 -14.48
C ILE A 222 52.86 -43.83 -15.02
N TYR A 223 51.84 -43.09 -15.43
CA TYR A 223 51.97 -41.76 -16.02
C TYR A 223 51.06 -40.76 -15.31
N LYS A 224 51.43 -39.47 -15.39
CA LYS A 224 50.59 -38.36 -14.95
C LYS A 224 50.31 -37.44 -16.14
N LYS A 225 49.03 -37.24 -16.47
CA LYS A 225 48.60 -36.41 -17.62
C LYS A 225 47.56 -35.39 -17.16
N LYS A 226 47.53 -34.20 -17.77
CA LYS A 226 46.44 -33.24 -17.55
C LYS A 226 45.17 -33.66 -18.31
N LYS A 227 44.05 -33.63 -17.62
CA LYS A 227 42.70 -33.80 -18.17
C LYS A 227 41.87 -32.64 -17.65
N LEU A 228 41.37 -31.78 -18.55
CA LEU A 228 40.64 -30.55 -18.21
C LEU A 228 41.39 -29.65 -17.19
N GLY A 229 42.71 -29.55 -17.30
CA GLY A 229 43.55 -28.73 -16.42
C GLY A 229 43.94 -29.39 -15.08
N ILE A 230 43.42 -30.58 -14.76
CA ILE A 230 43.73 -31.32 -13.53
C ILE A 230 44.71 -32.46 -13.86
N TRP A 231 45.71 -32.66 -13.01
CA TRP A 231 46.64 -33.78 -13.18
C TRP A 231 46.04 -35.10 -12.70
N THR A 232 46.04 -36.11 -13.56
CA THR A 232 45.40 -37.40 -13.31
C THR A 232 46.36 -38.55 -13.58
N TRP A 233 46.26 -39.61 -12.77
CA TRP A 233 47.13 -40.79 -12.83
C TRP A 233 46.60 -41.88 -13.76
N TYR A 234 47.47 -42.44 -14.58
CA TYR A 234 47.16 -43.51 -15.52
C TYR A 234 48.14 -44.66 -15.41
N VAL A 235 47.67 -45.89 -15.60
CA VAL A 235 48.51 -47.06 -15.85
C VAL A 235 48.47 -47.42 -17.34
N ARG A 236 49.63 -47.67 -17.95
CA ARG A 236 49.73 -48.16 -19.33
C ARG A 236 49.82 -49.67 -19.36
N THR A 237 48.85 -50.30 -19.98
CA THR A 237 48.80 -51.76 -20.09
C THR A 237 49.83 -52.32 -21.06
N GLY A 238 50.13 -53.62 -20.95
CA GLY A 238 51.04 -54.31 -21.86
C GLY A 238 50.60 -54.29 -23.33
N THR A 239 49.31 -54.03 -23.59
CA THR A 239 48.73 -53.83 -24.93
C THR A 239 48.80 -52.37 -25.39
N GLY A 240 49.33 -51.47 -24.57
CA GLY A 240 49.53 -50.05 -24.88
C GLY A 240 48.38 -49.13 -24.47
N GLU A 241 47.26 -49.67 -23.98
CA GLU A 241 46.07 -48.94 -23.53
C GLU A 241 46.34 -48.15 -22.23
N MET A 242 45.82 -46.93 -22.10
CA MET A 242 45.95 -46.09 -20.91
C MET A 242 44.66 -46.13 -20.08
N ARG A 243 44.74 -46.54 -18.82
CA ARG A 243 43.58 -46.61 -17.91
C ARG A 243 43.75 -45.68 -16.72
N GLU A 244 42.69 -44.96 -16.36
CA GLU A 244 42.69 -44.03 -15.23
C GLU A 244 42.71 -44.84 -13.92
N ILE A 245 43.72 -44.61 -13.07
CA ILE A 245 43.90 -45.39 -11.84
C ILE A 245 42.70 -45.20 -10.90
N LYS A 246 42.08 -44.02 -10.91
CA LYS A 246 40.86 -43.72 -10.14
C LYS A 246 39.73 -44.70 -10.47
N ASP A 247 39.47 -44.92 -11.74
CA ASP A 247 38.35 -45.76 -12.20
C ASP A 247 38.63 -47.24 -11.89
N GLU A 248 39.88 -47.67 -12.05
CA GLU A 248 40.32 -49.03 -11.76
C GLU A 248 40.29 -49.38 -10.26
N LEU A 249 40.77 -48.49 -9.39
CA LEU A 249 40.71 -48.71 -7.94
C LEU A 249 39.27 -48.70 -7.42
N THR A 250 38.41 -47.91 -8.05
CA THR A 250 36.97 -47.87 -7.72
C THR A 250 36.27 -49.14 -8.19
N SER A 251 36.49 -49.58 -9.44
CA SER A 251 35.82 -50.76 -10.02
C SER A 251 36.21 -52.07 -9.31
N LYS A 252 37.44 -52.18 -8.81
CA LYS A 252 37.89 -53.32 -7.99
C LYS A 252 37.47 -53.22 -6.52
N GLY A 253 36.76 -52.16 -6.13
CA GLY A 253 36.34 -51.92 -4.75
C GLY A 253 37.52 -51.80 -3.78
N ALA A 254 38.66 -51.32 -4.25
CA ALA A 254 39.85 -51.05 -3.45
C ALA A 254 39.72 -49.72 -2.68
N VAL A 255 38.87 -48.83 -3.18
CA VAL A 255 38.58 -47.53 -2.59
C VAL A 255 37.07 -47.32 -2.60
N LYS A 256 36.53 -46.84 -1.48
CA LYS A 256 35.11 -46.49 -1.33
C LYS A 256 35.01 -45.15 -0.63
N ILE A 257 34.16 -44.24 -1.12
CA ILE A 257 33.79 -43.02 -0.40
C ILE A 257 32.30 -43.10 -0.09
N ASP A 258 31.97 -43.05 1.21
CA ASP A 258 30.61 -42.86 1.67
C ASP A 258 30.37 -41.36 1.88
N ILE A 259 29.49 -40.76 1.07
CA ILE A 259 29.14 -39.33 1.12
C ILE A 259 27.69 -39.14 1.56
N THR A 260 27.45 -38.18 2.45
CA THR A 260 26.10 -37.71 2.81
C THR A 260 26.03 -36.18 2.65
N GLY A 261 25.16 -35.67 1.77
CA GLY A 261 24.98 -34.24 1.46
C GLY A 261 24.76 -33.97 -0.05
N GLU A 262 24.39 -32.73 -0.42
CA GLU A 262 24.25 -32.33 -1.84
C GLU A 262 25.63 -32.33 -2.54
N ASP A 263 25.76 -33.22 -3.52
CA ASP A 263 27.02 -33.62 -4.15
C ASP A 263 27.39 -32.70 -5.31
N GLN A 264 28.49 -31.96 -5.19
CA GLN A 264 29.07 -31.22 -6.32
C GLN A 264 30.57 -31.41 -6.50
N ASN A 265 31.23 -32.34 -5.80
CA ASN A 265 32.65 -32.61 -6.06
C ASN A 265 33.18 -33.99 -5.62
N LEU A 266 32.43 -35.07 -5.86
CA LEU A 266 32.91 -36.44 -5.69
C LEU A 266 34.22 -36.70 -6.46
N ASP A 267 34.35 -36.17 -7.69
CA ASP A 267 35.54 -36.40 -8.52
C ASP A 267 36.82 -35.81 -7.91
N GLY A 268 36.76 -34.59 -7.35
CA GLY A 268 37.89 -33.97 -6.66
C GLY A 268 38.29 -34.68 -5.36
N LEU A 269 37.30 -35.22 -4.62
CA LEU A 269 37.57 -36.04 -3.44
C LEU A 269 38.27 -37.35 -3.82
N MET A 270 37.79 -38.01 -4.88
CA MET A 270 38.41 -39.22 -5.42
C MET A 270 39.83 -38.96 -5.93
N GLN A 271 40.09 -37.85 -6.61
CA GLN A 271 41.45 -37.48 -7.04
C GLN A 271 42.39 -37.29 -5.83
N THR A 272 41.94 -36.59 -4.79
CA THR A 272 42.73 -36.38 -3.56
C THR A 272 43.08 -37.71 -2.87
N LEU A 273 42.13 -38.65 -2.88
CA LEU A 273 42.30 -39.98 -2.31
C LEU A 273 43.29 -40.82 -3.12
N VAL A 274 43.19 -40.81 -4.45
CA VAL A 274 44.14 -41.48 -5.35
C VAL A 274 45.55 -40.88 -5.23
N ASP A 275 45.69 -39.56 -5.17
CA ASP A 275 46.99 -38.89 -4.93
C ASP A 275 47.61 -39.34 -3.60
N THR A 276 46.79 -39.50 -2.55
CA THR A 276 47.23 -40.01 -1.25
C THR A 276 47.72 -41.46 -1.37
N ILE A 277 46.96 -42.34 -2.02
CA ILE A 277 47.36 -43.74 -2.25
C ILE A 277 48.68 -43.81 -3.04
N MET A 278 48.81 -43.03 -4.10
CA MET A 278 50.01 -42.98 -4.93
C MET A 278 51.25 -42.50 -4.15
N ARG A 279 51.10 -41.48 -3.30
CA ARG A 279 52.18 -40.96 -2.44
C ARG A 279 52.63 -41.97 -1.38
N GLU A 280 51.69 -42.74 -0.82
CA GLU A 280 52.00 -43.76 0.18
C GLU A 280 52.65 -45.00 -0.46
N MET A 281 52.21 -45.42 -1.66
CA MET A 281 52.71 -46.61 -2.35
C MET A 281 54.06 -46.40 -3.06
N PHE A 282 54.30 -45.21 -3.59
CA PHE A 282 55.41 -44.97 -4.50
C PHE A 282 56.23 -43.72 -4.11
N GLU A 283 57.54 -43.78 -4.33
CA GLU A 283 58.36 -42.60 -4.54
C GLU A 283 58.29 -42.23 -6.02
N THR A 284 57.85 -41.01 -6.30
CA THR A 284 57.62 -40.53 -7.66
C THR A 284 58.72 -39.55 -8.05
N LYS A 285 59.40 -39.81 -9.17
CA LYS A 285 60.31 -38.86 -9.82
C LYS A 285 59.72 -38.50 -11.18
N LEU A 286 59.56 -37.21 -11.44
CA LEU A 286 59.02 -36.72 -12.71
C LEU A 286 60.08 -36.88 -13.80
N GLU A 287 59.78 -37.60 -14.87
CA GLU A 287 60.63 -37.69 -16.05
C GLU A 287 60.16 -36.64 -17.06
N LEU A 288 61.00 -35.61 -17.25
CA LEU A 288 60.81 -34.64 -18.32
C LEU A 288 61.25 -35.31 -19.64
N PRO A 289 60.54 -35.12 -20.76
CA PRO A 289 60.95 -35.68 -22.04
C PRO A 289 62.31 -35.12 -22.47
N GLU A 290 63.18 -35.96 -23.03
CA GLU A 290 64.40 -35.50 -23.71
C GLU A 290 64.00 -34.67 -24.95
N GLU A 291 64.68 -33.54 -25.16
CA GLU A 291 64.45 -32.68 -26.33
C GLU A 291 64.92 -33.39 -27.60
N ASP A 292 63.98 -33.89 -28.42
CA ASP A 292 64.27 -34.32 -29.78
C ASP A 292 64.81 -33.12 -30.59
N GLN A 293 65.96 -33.29 -31.25
CA GLN A 293 66.52 -32.31 -32.19
C GLN A 293 65.52 -32.09 -33.32
N LYS A 294 65.04 -30.85 -33.44
CA LYS A 294 64.06 -30.41 -34.46
C LYS A 294 64.69 -30.43 -35.86
N GLU A 295 64.03 -31.08 -36.81
CA GLU A 295 63.99 -30.58 -38.19
C GLU A 295 63.06 -29.36 -38.21
N GLU A 296 63.55 -28.25 -38.78
CA GLU A 296 62.84 -26.98 -38.84
C GLU A 296 61.59 -27.06 -39.72
N GLY A 297 60.49 -26.48 -39.23
CA GLY A 297 59.42 -26.00 -40.11
C GLY A 297 58.07 -26.70 -40.03
N LYS A 298 57.57 -27.03 -38.83
CA LYS A 298 56.11 -27.02 -38.54
C LYS A 298 55.84 -26.51 -37.14
N GLU A 299 54.98 -25.50 -37.05
CA GLU A 299 54.43 -24.99 -35.80
C GLU A 299 53.60 -26.11 -35.15
N SER A 300 54.16 -26.75 -34.13
CA SER A 300 53.46 -27.80 -33.38
C SER A 300 52.50 -27.15 -32.39
N GLU A 301 51.21 -27.44 -32.51
CA GLU A 301 50.25 -27.33 -31.40
C GLU A 301 50.91 -27.85 -30.11
N LYS A 302 50.72 -27.16 -28.98
CA LYS A 302 51.05 -27.69 -27.65
C LYS A 302 50.15 -28.89 -27.35
N GLN A 303 50.47 -30.02 -27.94
CA GLN A 303 49.88 -31.31 -27.63
C GLN A 303 50.31 -31.68 -26.22
N ASP A 304 49.32 -31.91 -25.35
CA ASP A 304 49.46 -32.26 -23.93
C ASP A 304 50.15 -33.65 -23.81
N ARG A 305 51.49 -33.67 -23.96
CA ARG A 305 52.31 -34.90 -23.90
C ARG A 305 52.29 -35.43 -22.45
N PRO A 306 51.93 -36.70 -22.21
CA PRO A 306 51.94 -37.28 -20.87
C PRO A 306 53.37 -37.30 -20.33
N TYR A 307 53.57 -36.82 -19.10
CA TYR A 307 54.88 -36.94 -18.44
C TYR A 307 55.04 -38.37 -17.92
N GLY A 308 56.17 -38.98 -18.23
CA GLY A 308 56.60 -40.21 -17.57
C GLY A 308 56.85 -39.91 -16.10
N VAL A 309 56.43 -40.80 -15.21
CA VAL A 309 56.84 -40.74 -13.81
C VAL A 309 57.51 -42.07 -13.52
N SER A 310 58.82 -42.06 -13.21
CA SER A 310 59.41 -43.25 -12.61
C SER A 310 58.85 -43.38 -11.21
N THR A 311 58.25 -44.54 -10.96
CA THR A 311 57.67 -44.88 -9.66
C THR A 311 58.51 -46.00 -9.07
N THR A 312 59.13 -45.74 -7.92
CA THR A 312 59.79 -46.79 -7.13
C THR A 312 58.86 -47.15 -5.99
N ARG A 313 58.45 -48.43 -5.91
CA ARG A 313 57.52 -48.86 -4.86
C ARG A 313 58.21 -48.76 -3.49
N LYS A 314 57.57 -48.06 -2.56
CA LYS A 314 58.01 -48.01 -1.17
C LYS A 314 57.83 -49.40 -0.54
N LYS A 315 58.72 -49.77 0.37
CA LYS A 315 58.60 -51.00 1.15
C LYS A 315 57.55 -50.82 2.24
N VAL A 316 56.27 -50.78 1.86
CA VAL A 316 55.14 -50.52 2.76
C VAL A 316 54.66 -51.84 3.38
N SER A 317 54.66 -51.95 4.71
CA SER A 317 54.27 -53.15 5.47
C SER A 317 52.84 -53.12 6.04
N ARG A 318 51.99 -52.21 5.58
CA ARG A 318 50.65 -51.97 6.18
C ARG A 318 49.58 -52.87 5.58
N THR A 319 48.93 -53.70 6.39
CA THR A 319 47.89 -54.65 5.95
C THR A 319 46.45 -54.18 6.17
N ASP A 320 46.23 -53.20 7.03
CA ASP A 320 44.89 -52.87 7.56
C ASP A 320 44.17 -51.82 6.72
N ASP A 321 42.84 -51.87 6.72
CA ASP A 321 41.99 -50.89 6.05
C ASP A 321 42.14 -49.49 6.68
N TRP A 322 42.14 -48.45 5.86
CA TRP A 322 42.33 -47.08 6.34
C TRP A 322 41.09 -46.23 6.08
N THR A 323 40.58 -45.63 7.16
CA THR A 323 39.42 -44.74 7.12
C THR A 323 39.88 -43.29 7.30
N ILE A 324 39.51 -42.41 6.36
CA ILE A 324 39.85 -40.98 6.36
C ILE A 324 38.57 -40.16 6.43
N ASN A 325 38.44 -39.28 7.43
CA ASN A 325 37.34 -38.32 7.54
C ASN A 325 37.68 -37.05 6.73
N MET A 326 36.84 -36.73 5.75
CA MET A 326 37.04 -35.61 4.81
C MET A 326 35.97 -34.52 4.97
N THR A 327 35.25 -34.48 6.10
CA THR A 327 34.12 -33.56 6.36
C THR A 327 34.54 -32.08 6.24
N LYS A 328 33.81 -31.29 5.44
CA LYS A 328 33.94 -29.81 5.38
C LYS A 328 32.67 -29.18 5.97
N ARG A 329 32.56 -27.86 6.21
CA ARG A 329 31.34 -27.18 6.75
C ARG A 329 30.85 -26.01 5.87
N LEU A 330 29.53 -25.78 5.75
CA LEU A 330 28.90 -24.65 5.03
C LEU A 330 27.99 -23.87 5.96
N ARG A 331 27.88 -22.57 5.72
CA ARG A 331 26.92 -21.69 6.37
C ARG A 331 25.64 -21.67 5.55
N GLN A 332 24.50 -21.98 6.17
CA GLN A 332 23.19 -22.05 5.51
C GLN A 332 22.15 -21.30 6.35
N GLU A 333 21.23 -20.60 5.66
CA GLU A 333 20.02 -20.03 6.27
C GLU A 333 18.92 -21.10 6.35
N ARG A 334 18.20 -21.16 7.48
CA ARG A 334 17.05 -22.05 7.70
C ARG A 334 15.89 -21.26 8.27
N ASP A 335 14.69 -21.60 7.82
CA ASP A 335 13.47 -21.06 8.41
C ASP A 335 13.12 -21.84 9.68
N THR A 336 12.60 -21.12 10.66
CA THR A 336 12.12 -21.70 11.92
C THR A 336 10.80 -22.47 11.76
N GLY A 337 10.16 -22.38 10.59
CA GLY A 337 8.76 -22.73 10.40
C GLY A 337 7.81 -21.65 10.94
N PRO A 338 6.50 -21.76 10.64
CA PRO A 338 5.50 -20.78 11.06
C PRO A 338 5.23 -20.89 12.56
N MET A 339 5.23 -19.75 13.25
CA MET A 339 4.84 -19.66 14.66
C MET A 339 3.56 -18.84 14.80
N ASP A 340 2.48 -19.47 15.23
CA ASP A 340 1.16 -18.85 15.32
C ASP A 340 0.79 -18.50 16.78
N ALA A 341 0.25 -17.30 17.01
CA ALA A 341 -0.38 -16.93 18.28
C ALA A 341 -1.79 -16.40 18.08
N SER A 342 -2.74 -16.90 18.88
CA SER A 342 -4.16 -16.49 18.86
C SER A 342 -4.35 -15.09 19.44
N LEU A 343 -4.98 -14.19 18.68
CA LEU A 343 -5.49 -12.90 19.15
C LEU A 343 -6.92 -13.00 19.68
N GLY A 344 -7.69 -13.95 19.16
CA GLY A 344 -9.13 -14.08 19.45
C GLY A 344 -9.43 -14.27 20.93
N ASP A 345 -8.62 -15.06 21.64
CA ASP A 345 -8.84 -15.36 23.06
C ASP A 345 -8.60 -14.15 23.95
N VAL A 346 -7.58 -13.34 23.62
CA VAL A 346 -7.28 -12.11 24.36
C VAL A 346 -8.38 -11.07 24.13
N LEU A 347 -8.76 -10.83 22.88
CA LEU A 347 -9.84 -9.89 22.56
C LEU A 347 -11.17 -10.31 23.22
N ARG A 348 -11.49 -11.61 23.24
CA ARG A 348 -12.70 -12.13 23.92
C ARG A 348 -12.67 -11.89 25.42
N LYS A 349 -11.52 -12.13 26.08
CA LYS A 349 -11.34 -11.88 27.51
C LYS A 349 -11.49 -10.40 27.87
N PHE A 350 -11.05 -9.51 26.99
CA PHE A 350 -11.03 -8.06 27.22
C PHE A 350 -12.12 -7.29 26.46
N LYS A 351 -13.13 -7.95 25.88
CA LYS A 351 -14.18 -7.32 25.05
C LYS A 351 -14.95 -6.20 25.74
N ASN A 352 -15.05 -6.23 27.07
CA ASN A 352 -15.74 -5.20 27.86
C ASN A 352 -14.82 -4.05 28.29
N ASN A 353 -13.52 -4.14 28.00
CA ASN A 353 -12.55 -3.08 28.30
C ASN A 353 -12.48 -2.13 27.12
N LYS A 354 -12.96 -0.89 27.32
CA LYS A 354 -12.99 0.18 26.30
C LYS A 354 -11.61 0.56 25.73
N LYS A 355 -10.51 0.25 26.43
CA LYS A 355 -9.16 0.44 25.91
C LYS A 355 -8.77 -0.62 24.86
N VAL A 356 -9.43 -1.78 24.89
CA VAL A 356 -9.13 -2.94 24.05
C VAL A 356 -10.16 -3.12 22.93
N TYR A 357 -11.44 -2.88 23.20
CA TYR A 357 -12.50 -2.90 22.19
C TYR A 357 -13.42 -1.72 22.37
N ASP A 358 -13.61 -0.94 21.30
CA ASP A 358 -14.59 0.14 21.30
C ASP A 358 -15.23 0.36 19.93
N ILE A 359 -16.40 0.98 19.96
CA ILE A 359 -17.13 1.43 18.77
C ILE A 359 -17.29 2.93 18.91
N ILE A 360 -16.67 3.68 18.00
CA ILE A 360 -16.75 5.13 17.96
C ILE A 360 -17.67 5.60 16.83
N ASN A 361 -18.46 6.62 17.11
CA ASN A 361 -19.12 7.37 16.07
C ASN A 361 -18.23 8.55 15.69
N LEU A 362 -17.88 8.66 14.41
CA LEU A 362 -17.13 9.78 13.85
C LEU A 362 -18.05 10.95 13.46
N ASP A 363 -19.36 10.80 13.62
CA ASP A 363 -20.34 11.88 13.49
C ASP A 363 -20.25 12.83 14.70
N ASP A 364 -19.09 13.45 14.87
CA ASP A 364 -18.89 14.49 15.84
C ASP A 364 -19.79 15.68 15.47
N PRO A 365 -20.79 16.03 16.31
CA PRO A 365 -21.64 17.19 16.09
C PRO A 365 -20.85 18.48 15.81
N ASP A 366 -19.67 18.64 16.41
CA ASP A 366 -18.87 19.85 16.29
C ASP A 366 -18.18 19.97 14.92
N LEU A 367 -18.01 18.85 14.22
CA LEU A 367 -17.43 18.75 12.88
C LEU A 367 -18.48 18.69 11.77
N GLN A 368 -19.76 18.90 12.08
CA GLN A 368 -20.82 18.89 11.09
C GLN A 368 -20.82 20.17 10.24
N ASP A 369 -20.96 19.99 8.93
CA ASP A 369 -21.24 21.06 8.00
C ASP A 369 -22.69 20.99 7.52
N ARG A 370 -23.31 22.15 7.32
CA ARG A 370 -24.60 22.27 6.67
C ARG A 370 -24.42 22.80 5.26
N VAL A 371 -24.92 22.02 4.31
CA VAL A 371 -25.06 22.43 2.92
C VAL A 371 -26.48 22.94 2.72
N VAL A 372 -26.61 24.09 2.08
CA VAL A 372 -27.90 24.60 1.64
C VAL A 372 -27.79 24.97 0.18
N TYR A 373 -28.82 24.61 -0.58
CA TYR A 373 -28.86 24.79 -2.02
C TYR A 373 -29.61 26.07 -2.38
N ALA A 374 -29.03 26.89 -3.24
CA ALA A 374 -29.75 27.94 -3.92
C ALA A 374 -30.12 27.42 -5.32
N ILE A 375 -31.40 27.43 -5.65
CA ILE A 375 -31.93 26.90 -6.91
C ILE A 375 -32.58 28.07 -7.62
N LEU A 376 -32.05 28.41 -8.79
CA LEU A 376 -32.68 29.39 -9.66
C LEU A 376 -33.89 28.75 -10.34
N ASP A 377 -35.08 29.21 -9.94
CA ASP A 377 -36.38 28.74 -10.43
C ASP A 377 -36.95 29.80 -11.40
N GLY A 378 -37.33 29.35 -12.59
CA GLY A 378 -37.73 30.23 -13.68
C GLY A 378 -37.64 29.54 -15.03
N GLU A 379 -38.42 30.08 -15.97
CA GLU A 379 -38.45 29.74 -17.40
C GLU A 379 -37.06 29.50 -17.99
N ASP A 380 -37.01 28.78 -19.12
CA ASP A 380 -35.79 28.22 -19.70
C ASP A 380 -34.57 29.16 -19.72
N PHE A 381 -33.38 28.55 -19.78
CA PHE A 381 -32.08 29.24 -19.80
C PHE A 381 -32.01 30.42 -20.80
N GLU A 382 -32.77 30.35 -21.90
CA GLU A 382 -32.83 31.38 -22.92
C GLU A 382 -33.56 32.64 -22.44
N THR A 383 -34.65 32.47 -21.68
CA THR A 383 -35.36 33.58 -21.03
C THR A 383 -34.46 34.30 -20.02
N PHE A 384 -33.69 33.55 -19.22
CA PHE A 384 -32.73 34.14 -18.27
C PHE A 384 -31.67 35.00 -19.00
N LYS A 385 -31.03 34.46 -20.03
CA LYS A 385 -30.01 35.18 -20.83
C LYS A 385 -30.55 36.46 -21.46
N LYS A 386 -31.79 36.43 -21.95
CA LYS A 386 -32.40 37.56 -22.67
C LYS A 386 -32.55 38.79 -21.76
N TYR A 387 -32.75 38.57 -20.46
CA TYR A 387 -33.29 39.60 -19.58
C TYR A 387 -32.49 39.86 -18.31
N ILE A 388 -31.74 38.88 -17.81
CA ILE A 388 -31.05 38.94 -16.53
C ILE A 388 -29.54 38.81 -16.77
N ASN A 389 -28.78 39.78 -16.26
CA ASN A 389 -27.31 39.72 -16.28
C ASN A 389 -26.80 38.70 -15.26
N PHE A 390 -27.25 38.85 -14.01
CA PHE A 390 -26.91 37.94 -12.92
C PHE A 390 -27.85 38.10 -11.72
N VAL A 391 -27.84 37.09 -10.85
CA VAL A 391 -28.47 37.10 -9.53
C VAL A 391 -27.40 36.82 -8.49
N THR A 392 -27.25 37.72 -7.52
CA THR A 392 -26.41 37.48 -6.34
C THR A 392 -27.28 37.02 -5.18
N VAL A 393 -26.94 35.88 -4.58
CA VAL A 393 -27.52 35.43 -3.31
C VAL A 393 -26.49 35.64 -2.23
N SER A 394 -26.71 36.63 -1.37
CA SER A 394 -25.87 36.88 -0.20
C SER A 394 -26.40 36.08 0.97
N PHE A 395 -25.53 35.27 1.56
CA PHE A 395 -25.80 34.41 2.69
C PHE A 395 -25.09 34.93 3.94
N LYS A 396 -25.75 34.81 5.08
CA LYS A 396 -25.21 35.16 6.40
C LYS A 396 -25.72 34.19 7.46
N LYS A 397 -24.79 33.57 8.18
CA LYS A 397 -25.05 32.82 9.42
C LYS A 397 -24.33 33.50 10.56
N VAL A 398 -25.07 34.00 11.55
CA VAL A 398 -24.48 34.47 12.81
C VAL A 398 -24.37 33.28 13.76
N HIS A 399 -23.15 33.01 14.21
CA HIS A 399 -22.88 31.93 15.15
C HIS A 399 -23.13 32.37 16.60
N LYS A 400 -23.26 31.41 17.53
CA LYS A 400 -23.40 31.72 18.97
C LYS A 400 -22.24 32.54 19.52
N THR A 401 -21.05 32.39 18.94
CA THR A 401 -19.85 33.19 19.27
C THR A 401 -19.98 34.66 18.87
N GLY A 402 -20.98 35.00 18.05
CA GLY A 402 -21.17 36.34 17.46
C GLY A 402 -20.47 36.53 16.12
N GLU A 403 -19.55 35.63 15.75
CA GLU A 403 -18.86 35.69 14.46
C GLU A 403 -19.81 35.29 13.31
N PRO A 404 -19.91 36.08 12.24
CA PRO A 404 -20.74 35.73 11.09
C PRO A 404 -19.96 34.94 10.04
N THR A 405 -20.56 33.86 9.53
CA THR A 405 -20.16 33.25 8.25
C THR A 405 -20.96 33.90 7.13
N THR A 406 -20.28 34.60 6.22
CA THR A 406 -20.90 35.25 5.05
C THR A 406 -20.37 34.68 3.74
N ARG A 407 -21.25 34.48 2.76
CA ARG A 407 -20.90 33.99 1.42
C ARG A 407 -21.80 34.63 0.37
N ASP A 408 -21.28 34.82 -0.84
CA ASP A 408 -22.08 35.24 -1.99
C ASP A 408 -22.04 34.14 -3.05
N LEU A 409 -23.21 33.82 -3.60
CA LEU A 409 -23.35 33.01 -4.80
C LEU A 409 -23.82 33.90 -5.94
N ILE A 410 -23.31 33.67 -7.15
CA ILE A 410 -23.70 34.43 -8.32
C ILE A 410 -24.19 33.46 -9.39
N PHE A 411 -25.45 33.60 -9.79
CA PHE A 411 -25.99 32.97 -10.99
C PHE A 411 -25.82 33.93 -12.16
N ASN A 412 -25.10 33.52 -13.19
CA ASN A 412 -24.99 34.22 -14.46
C ASN A 412 -24.94 33.19 -15.62
N ALA A 413 -24.90 33.66 -16.86
CA ALA A 413 -24.90 32.78 -18.02
C ALA A 413 -23.76 31.75 -18.02
N GLN A 414 -22.57 32.14 -17.53
CA GLN A 414 -21.41 31.24 -17.43
C GLN A 414 -21.62 30.19 -16.34
N THR A 415 -22.01 30.60 -15.13
CA THR A 415 -22.22 29.68 -14.01
C THR A 415 -23.31 28.66 -14.31
N PHE A 416 -24.36 29.08 -15.02
CA PHE A 416 -25.43 28.19 -15.45
C PHE A 416 -24.94 27.16 -16.47
N ALA A 417 -24.07 27.56 -17.41
CA ALA A 417 -23.48 26.64 -18.39
C ALA A 417 -22.53 25.61 -17.73
N GLU A 418 -21.78 26.02 -16.70
CA GLU A 418 -20.80 25.17 -16.02
C GLU A 418 -21.40 24.26 -14.93
N ARG A 419 -22.36 24.78 -14.16
CA ARG A 419 -22.87 24.15 -12.91
C ARG A 419 -24.39 23.98 -12.88
N GLY A 420 -25.10 24.42 -13.91
CA GLY A 420 -26.56 24.39 -13.97
C GLY A 420 -27.22 25.47 -13.10
N ASN A 421 -28.48 25.26 -12.76
CA ASN A 421 -29.30 26.19 -11.99
C ASN A 421 -29.22 25.99 -10.46
N MET A 422 -28.30 25.15 -9.98
CA MET A 422 -28.16 24.82 -8.57
C MET A 422 -26.74 25.12 -8.09
N LEU A 423 -26.65 26.00 -7.09
CA LEU A 423 -25.41 26.29 -6.36
C LEU A 423 -25.61 25.97 -4.88
N SER A 424 -24.53 25.88 -4.11
CA SER A 424 -24.63 25.61 -2.68
C SER A 424 -23.67 26.45 -1.86
N PHE A 425 -24.10 26.77 -0.65
CA PHE A 425 -23.24 27.30 0.40
C PHE A 425 -23.08 26.26 1.50
N VAL A 426 -21.88 26.24 2.08
CA VAL A 426 -21.52 25.34 3.16
C VAL A 426 -21.08 26.17 4.35
N TYR A 427 -21.57 25.86 5.54
CA TYR A 427 -21.13 26.48 6.78
C TYR A 427 -21.04 25.45 7.91
N PRO A 428 -20.07 25.60 8.83
CA PRO A 428 -19.85 24.68 9.92
C PRO A 428 -20.84 24.90 11.07
N ARG A 429 -21.06 23.85 11.87
CA ARG A 429 -21.91 23.89 13.07
C ARG A 429 -21.28 24.64 14.24
N LEU A 430 -19.95 24.54 14.41
CA LEU A 430 -19.19 25.19 15.48
C LEU A 430 -19.77 24.95 16.88
N GLY A 431 -20.17 23.70 17.17
CA GLY A 431 -20.73 23.29 18.46
C GLY A 431 -22.08 23.89 18.84
N GLU A 432 -22.80 24.50 17.89
CA GLU A 432 -24.13 25.01 18.13
C GLU A 432 -25.18 23.90 18.31
N GLY A 433 -26.26 24.20 19.05
CA GLY A 433 -27.45 23.33 19.10
C GLY A 433 -28.30 23.50 17.84
N ALA A 434 -29.61 23.23 17.91
CA ALA A 434 -30.52 23.33 16.76
C ALA A 434 -30.52 24.70 16.04
N THR A 435 -30.14 25.78 16.73
CA THR A 435 -30.04 27.15 16.18
C THR A 435 -29.05 27.29 15.03
N TRP A 436 -28.13 26.34 14.86
CA TRP A 436 -27.19 26.35 13.75
C TRP A 436 -27.88 26.23 12.39
N LEU A 437 -29.07 25.63 12.37
CA LEU A 437 -29.87 25.42 11.17
C LEU A 437 -30.38 26.74 10.55
N SER A 438 -30.55 27.79 11.36
CA SER A 438 -31.09 29.05 10.89
C SER A 438 -30.02 29.95 10.31
N TYR A 439 -30.36 30.57 9.18
CA TYR A 439 -29.50 31.52 8.47
C TYR A 439 -30.35 32.64 7.87
N GLU A 440 -29.68 33.67 7.37
CA GLU A 440 -30.28 34.78 6.64
C GLU A 440 -29.74 34.80 5.21
N TYR A 441 -30.58 35.16 4.26
CA TYR A 441 -30.14 35.41 2.90
C TYR A 441 -30.88 36.61 2.30
N LYS A 442 -30.28 37.24 1.29
CA LYS A 442 -30.95 38.23 0.44
C LYS A 442 -30.57 37.99 -1.02
N THR A 443 -31.40 38.48 -1.93
CA THR A 443 -31.15 38.37 -3.37
C THR A 443 -30.99 39.75 -4.00
N THR A 444 -30.07 39.86 -4.95
CA THR A 444 -29.88 41.07 -5.75
C THR A 444 -29.94 40.68 -7.22
N TRP A 445 -30.98 41.14 -7.90
CA TRP A 445 -31.23 40.84 -9.31
C TRP A 445 -30.72 41.98 -10.18
N SER A 446 -29.86 41.66 -11.14
CA SER A 446 -29.33 42.60 -12.12
C SER A 446 -29.96 42.30 -13.48
N PHE A 447 -30.80 43.22 -13.97
CA PHE A 447 -31.48 43.09 -15.25
C PHE A 447 -30.71 43.80 -16.37
N MET A 448 -30.93 43.36 -17.60
CA MET A 448 -30.44 44.02 -18.80
C MET A 448 -30.92 45.48 -18.84
N GLY A 449 -30.06 46.41 -19.25
CA GLY A 449 -30.35 47.84 -19.22
C GLY A 449 -30.06 48.55 -17.89
N GLY A 450 -29.29 47.90 -17.00
CA GLY A 450 -28.67 48.53 -15.83
C GLY A 450 -29.62 48.75 -14.65
N ILE A 451 -30.68 47.95 -14.55
CA ILE A 451 -31.63 47.98 -13.43
C ILE A 451 -31.22 46.92 -12.42
N LYS A 452 -31.19 47.30 -11.15
CA LYS A 452 -30.90 46.40 -10.04
C LYS A 452 -32.06 46.43 -9.06
N VAL A 453 -32.49 45.26 -8.60
CA VAL A 453 -33.53 45.09 -7.59
C VAL A 453 -32.94 44.31 -6.43
N GLU A 454 -32.81 44.97 -5.29
CA GLU A 454 -32.28 44.39 -4.06
C GLU A 454 -33.44 43.96 -3.14
N GLY A 455 -33.42 42.70 -2.73
CA GLY A 455 -34.33 42.14 -1.75
C GLY A 455 -33.89 42.42 -0.31
N GLN A 456 -34.81 42.20 0.62
CA GLN A 456 -34.52 42.28 2.06
C GLN A 456 -33.86 41.00 2.56
N TRP A 457 -33.23 41.06 3.74
CA TRP A 457 -32.75 39.87 4.44
C TRP A 457 -33.93 39.04 4.93
N THR A 458 -33.96 37.78 4.52
CA THR A 458 -34.96 36.79 4.91
C THR A 458 -34.30 35.70 5.73
N ARG A 459 -34.87 35.39 6.89
CA ARG A 459 -34.45 34.27 7.72
C ARG A 459 -35.06 32.97 7.22
N SER A 460 -34.27 31.90 7.15
CA SER A 460 -34.74 30.56 6.76
C SER A 460 -33.99 29.46 7.52
N GLU A 461 -34.63 28.29 7.59
CA GLU A 461 -34.08 27.03 8.11
C GLU A 461 -34.17 25.90 7.07
N GLU A 462 -34.51 26.22 5.83
CA GLU A 462 -34.69 25.23 4.76
C GLU A 462 -33.36 24.74 4.19
N ALA A 463 -33.33 23.52 3.66
CA ALA A 463 -32.13 22.98 3.01
C ALA A 463 -31.96 23.50 1.57
N ALA A 464 -32.98 24.14 1.02
CA ALA A 464 -32.98 24.73 -0.30
C ALA A 464 -33.68 26.10 -0.29
N ILE A 465 -33.24 27.00 -1.17
CA ILE A 465 -33.87 28.30 -1.43
C ILE A 465 -34.20 28.33 -2.92
N ASN A 466 -35.48 28.41 -3.26
CA ASN A 466 -35.91 28.65 -4.62
C ASN A 466 -35.90 30.16 -4.90
N LEU A 467 -35.22 30.55 -5.97
CA LEU A 467 -35.03 31.95 -6.36
C LEU A 467 -35.90 32.25 -7.56
N PHE A 468 -36.80 33.22 -7.44
CA PHE A 468 -37.65 33.69 -8.53
C PHE A 468 -37.33 35.13 -8.89
N PRO A 469 -37.28 35.49 -10.19
CA PRO A 469 -37.12 36.88 -10.59
C PRO A 469 -38.27 37.76 -10.04
N PRO A 470 -37.98 38.89 -9.39
CA PRO A 470 -39.02 39.77 -8.84
C PRO A 470 -39.83 40.49 -9.93
N HIS A 471 -39.33 40.48 -11.17
CA HIS A 471 -39.99 41.06 -12.33
C HIS A 471 -39.92 40.10 -13.51
N ARG A 472 -40.99 40.03 -14.31
CA ARG A 472 -41.13 39.17 -15.48
C ARG A 472 -41.45 39.99 -16.73
N TYR A 473 -41.19 39.40 -17.89
CA TYR A 473 -41.47 40.03 -19.18
C TYR A 473 -42.81 39.52 -19.69
N ARG A 474 -43.63 40.43 -20.22
CA ARG A 474 -44.90 40.11 -20.85
C ARG A 474 -44.96 40.76 -22.22
N GLN A 475 -45.39 39.97 -23.20
CA GLN A 475 -45.66 40.45 -24.55
C GLN A 475 -47.07 41.05 -24.61
N VAL A 476 -47.20 42.13 -25.36
CA VAL A 476 -48.45 42.77 -25.77
C VAL A 476 -48.53 42.72 -27.28
N ASP A 477 -49.65 42.23 -27.81
CA ASP A 477 -49.91 42.22 -29.24
C ASP A 477 -50.59 43.53 -29.67
N ILE A 478 -50.06 44.20 -30.68
CA ILE A 478 -50.65 45.41 -31.26
C ILE A 478 -51.33 45.00 -32.55
N ILE A 479 -52.65 45.17 -32.61
CA ILE A 479 -53.47 44.69 -33.72
C ILE A 479 -54.14 45.88 -34.39
N ALA A 480 -53.96 46.02 -35.69
CA ALA A 480 -54.68 46.97 -36.52
C ALA A 480 -55.69 46.24 -37.41
N ASP A 481 -56.85 46.84 -37.60
CA ASP A 481 -57.91 46.28 -38.44
C ASP A 481 -57.75 46.69 -39.91
N GLU A 482 -57.82 45.73 -40.83
CA GLU A 482 -57.60 45.98 -42.26
C GLU A 482 -58.72 46.84 -42.88
N GLU A 483 -59.97 46.64 -42.44
CA GLU A 483 -61.10 47.43 -42.92
C GLU A 483 -60.97 48.88 -42.43
N ASN A 484 -60.61 49.07 -41.16
CA ASN A 484 -60.37 50.39 -40.58
C ASN A 484 -59.22 51.14 -41.28
N VAL A 485 -58.10 50.46 -41.51
CA VAL A 485 -56.96 51.04 -42.23
C VAL A 485 -57.36 51.51 -43.63
N ARG A 486 -58.12 50.69 -44.37
CA ARG A 486 -58.59 51.03 -45.72
C ARG A 486 -59.60 52.17 -45.71
N ALA A 487 -60.59 52.12 -44.83
CA ALA A 487 -61.65 53.12 -44.74
C ALA A 487 -61.10 54.53 -44.47
N TYR A 488 -60.08 54.64 -43.62
CA TYR A 488 -59.50 55.92 -43.22
C TYR A 488 -58.16 56.24 -43.88
N ASN A 489 -57.74 55.46 -44.88
CA ASN A 489 -56.48 55.64 -45.61
C ASN A 489 -55.27 55.84 -44.67
N ILE A 490 -55.15 54.99 -43.65
CA ILE A 490 -54.11 55.07 -42.62
C ILE A 490 -52.76 54.63 -43.23
N LYS A 491 -51.73 55.46 -43.09
CA LYS A 491 -50.38 55.22 -43.65
C LYS A 491 -49.37 54.70 -42.64
N LEU A 492 -49.51 55.08 -41.37
CA LEU A 492 -48.64 54.62 -40.29
C LEU A 492 -49.43 54.66 -38.98
N ILE A 493 -49.26 53.62 -38.17
CA ILE A 493 -49.75 53.56 -36.79
C ILE A 493 -48.53 53.46 -35.88
N THR A 494 -48.39 54.39 -34.94
CA THR A 494 -47.37 54.33 -33.90
C THR A 494 -48.04 54.11 -32.56
N VAL A 495 -47.64 53.08 -31.83
CA VAL A 495 -48.08 52.82 -30.46
C VAL A 495 -46.90 53.05 -29.53
N ALA A 496 -46.96 54.11 -28.74
CA ALA A 496 -46.01 54.39 -27.69
C ALA A 496 -46.49 53.72 -26.39
N PHE A 497 -45.56 53.14 -25.64
CA PHE A 497 -45.80 52.47 -24.36
C PHE A 497 -45.02 53.17 -23.26
N LYS A 498 -45.58 53.17 -22.05
CA LYS A 498 -44.84 53.45 -20.82
C LYS A 498 -45.28 52.52 -19.70
N ASN A 499 -44.33 52.05 -18.91
CA ASN A 499 -44.58 51.25 -17.72
C ASN A 499 -43.50 51.52 -16.67
N ARG A 500 -43.81 51.23 -15.41
CA ARG A 500 -42.82 51.31 -14.34
C ARG A 500 -42.04 49.99 -14.25
N PHE A 501 -40.71 50.09 -14.19
CA PHE A 501 -39.83 48.98 -13.91
C PHE A 501 -38.89 49.35 -12.75
N ALA A 502 -39.14 48.75 -11.58
CA ALA A 502 -38.53 49.17 -10.32
C ALA A 502 -38.71 50.68 -10.10
N ASP A 503 -37.61 51.43 -10.01
CA ASP A 503 -37.62 52.88 -9.77
C ASP A 503 -37.50 53.71 -11.06
N ARG A 504 -37.61 53.07 -12.23
CA ARG A 504 -37.50 53.75 -13.53
C ARG A 504 -38.79 53.63 -14.33
N GLU A 505 -39.14 54.70 -15.03
CA GLU A 505 -40.13 54.62 -16.10
C GLU A 505 -39.43 54.11 -17.36
N LYS A 506 -40.01 53.09 -17.99
CA LYS A 506 -39.57 52.53 -19.26
C LYS A 506 -40.56 52.95 -20.33
N THR A 507 -40.03 53.38 -21.46
CA THR A 507 -40.81 53.76 -22.63
C THR A 507 -40.38 52.93 -23.82
N GLY A 508 -41.31 52.69 -24.76
CA GLY A 508 -41.01 52.04 -26.03
C GLY A 508 -42.00 52.47 -27.10
N GLU A 509 -41.71 52.16 -28.34
CA GLU A 509 -42.63 52.41 -29.45
C GLU A 509 -42.65 51.22 -30.41
N VAL A 510 -43.83 50.94 -30.96
CA VAL A 510 -44.02 50.00 -32.06
C VAL A 510 -44.69 50.73 -33.22
N LYS A 511 -44.21 50.49 -34.43
CA LYS A 511 -44.75 51.07 -35.67
C LYS A 511 -45.36 49.96 -36.52
N LEU A 512 -46.60 50.16 -36.95
CA LEU A 512 -47.26 49.35 -37.96
C LEU A 512 -47.37 50.16 -39.24
N LEU A 513 -46.69 49.67 -40.28
CA LEU A 513 -46.83 50.15 -41.65
C LEU A 513 -47.87 49.27 -42.31
N PRO A 514 -49.11 49.74 -42.57
CA PRO A 514 -50.18 48.85 -43.01
C PRO A 514 -49.93 48.16 -44.36
N GLY A 515 -49.02 48.68 -45.19
CA GLY A 515 -48.56 48.02 -46.41
C GLY A 515 -47.60 46.84 -46.16
N GLU A 516 -47.12 46.65 -44.94
CA GLU A 516 -46.17 45.61 -44.53
C GLU A 516 -46.76 44.67 -43.48
N THR A 517 -47.32 45.21 -42.39
CA THR A 517 -47.89 44.43 -41.28
C THR A 517 -49.01 45.18 -40.56
N LEU A 518 -49.99 44.42 -40.08
CA LEU A 518 -51.06 44.88 -39.18
C LEU A 518 -50.93 44.31 -37.77
N LEU A 519 -49.88 43.52 -37.51
CA LEU A 519 -49.56 42.94 -36.22
C LEU A 519 -48.17 43.41 -35.76
N GLY A 520 -48.11 43.97 -34.56
CA GLY A 520 -46.87 44.30 -33.87
C GLY A 520 -46.81 43.61 -32.51
N LYS A 521 -45.62 43.53 -31.95
CA LYS A 521 -45.39 42.96 -30.62
C LYS A 521 -44.54 43.90 -29.81
N TYR A 522 -44.89 44.09 -28.54
CA TYR A 522 -44.10 44.85 -27.58
C TYR A 522 -43.91 44.03 -26.32
N GLU A 523 -42.67 43.92 -25.84
CA GLU A 523 -42.39 43.28 -24.55
C GLU A 523 -42.13 44.36 -23.51
N TYR A 524 -42.82 44.26 -22.37
CA TYR A 524 -42.58 45.11 -21.21
C TYR A 524 -42.29 44.28 -19.97
N VAL A 525 -41.68 44.93 -18.98
CA VAL A 525 -41.33 44.30 -17.71
C VAL A 525 -42.35 44.70 -16.65
N HIS A 526 -42.80 43.73 -15.87
CA HIS A 526 -43.77 43.96 -14.81
C HIS A 526 -43.36 43.25 -13.52
N ALA A 527 -43.78 43.79 -12.38
CA ALA A 527 -43.74 43.05 -11.12
C ALA A 527 -44.84 41.97 -11.13
N GLU A 528 -44.69 40.92 -10.31
CA GLU A 528 -45.58 39.74 -10.34
C GLU A 528 -47.08 40.08 -10.24
N ASN A 529 -47.44 41.17 -9.53
CA ASN A 529 -48.82 41.59 -9.31
C ASN A 529 -49.17 42.97 -9.92
N ASP A 530 -48.31 43.54 -10.77
CA ASP A 530 -48.56 44.86 -11.39
C ASP A 530 -48.43 44.78 -12.91
N LEU A 531 -49.50 44.32 -13.56
CA LEU A 531 -49.59 44.16 -15.02
C LEU A 531 -49.95 45.48 -15.74
N ASN A 532 -49.94 46.61 -15.04
CA ASN A 532 -50.37 47.87 -15.64
C ASN A 532 -49.31 48.41 -16.60
N TYR A 533 -49.75 48.82 -17.77
CA TYR A 533 -48.98 49.65 -18.68
C TYR A 533 -49.87 50.74 -19.26
N GLN A 534 -49.24 51.81 -19.73
CA GLN A 534 -49.94 52.87 -20.45
C GLN A 534 -49.51 52.87 -21.91
N TYR A 535 -50.42 53.20 -22.79
CA TYR A 535 -50.13 53.32 -24.21
C TYR A 535 -50.82 54.53 -24.82
N GLN A 536 -50.27 54.98 -25.94
CA GLN A 536 -50.82 56.04 -26.77
C GLN A 536 -50.68 55.63 -28.24
N ILE A 537 -51.79 55.62 -28.96
CA ILE A 537 -51.81 55.35 -30.39
C ILE A 537 -51.78 56.69 -31.14
N THR A 538 -50.99 56.74 -32.20
CA THR A 538 -50.93 57.85 -33.14
C THR A 538 -51.10 57.33 -34.56
N TRP A 539 -52.11 57.83 -35.27
CA TRP A 539 -52.39 57.49 -36.66
C TRP A 539 -51.94 58.62 -37.57
N LEU A 540 -51.17 58.29 -38.62
CA LEU A 540 -50.88 59.18 -39.74
C LEU A 540 -51.80 58.82 -40.90
N LEU A 541 -52.70 59.72 -41.26
CA LEU A 541 -53.65 59.54 -42.36
C LEU A 541 -53.02 59.93 -43.70
N GLY A 542 -53.60 59.44 -44.80
CA GLY A 542 -53.09 59.69 -46.16
C GLY A 542 -53.15 61.14 -46.62
N ASP A 543 -53.90 62.00 -45.92
CA ASP A 543 -53.93 63.45 -46.12
C ASP A 543 -52.86 64.20 -45.31
N GLY A 544 -52.01 63.47 -44.57
CA GLY A 544 -50.94 64.01 -43.73
C GLY A 544 -51.35 64.38 -42.31
N ARG A 545 -52.63 64.29 -41.94
CA ARG A 545 -53.09 64.54 -40.57
C ARG A 545 -52.55 63.49 -39.60
N ARG A 546 -52.20 63.93 -38.39
CA ARG A 546 -51.80 63.07 -37.27
C ARG A 546 -52.84 63.17 -36.17
N VAL A 547 -53.43 62.04 -35.80
CA VAL A 547 -54.44 61.97 -34.73
C VAL A 547 -53.93 61.05 -33.63
N SER A 548 -54.24 61.35 -32.38
CA SER A 548 -53.82 60.54 -31.24
C SER A 548 -54.96 60.16 -30.32
N SER A 549 -54.88 58.95 -29.74
CA SER A 549 -55.81 58.45 -28.72
C SER A 549 -55.67 59.15 -27.36
N GLY A 550 -54.55 59.85 -27.13
CA GLY A 550 -54.10 60.19 -25.78
C GLY A 550 -53.59 58.96 -25.02
N TRP A 551 -53.04 59.19 -23.82
CA TRP A 551 -52.55 58.11 -22.96
C TRP A 551 -53.71 57.37 -22.29
N GLN A 552 -53.70 56.05 -22.41
CA GLN A 552 -54.66 55.13 -21.82
C GLN A 552 -53.90 54.15 -20.91
N THR A 553 -54.51 53.69 -19.82
CA THR A 553 -53.94 52.67 -18.93
C THR A 553 -54.72 51.37 -19.09
N THR A 554 -54.02 50.23 -19.15
CA THR A 554 -54.64 48.92 -19.29
C THR A 554 -53.77 47.82 -18.67
N THR A 555 -54.34 46.62 -18.55
CA THR A 555 -53.66 45.37 -18.18
C THR A 555 -53.83 44.27 -19.24
N GLU A 556 -54.53 44.59 -20.34
CA GLU A 556 -54.85 43.65 -21.42
C GLU A 556 -53.58 43.12 -22.10
N PRO A 557 -53.56 41.89 -22.63
CA PRO A 557 -52.43 41.37 -23.37
C PRO A 557 -52.34 41.89 -24.82
N PHE A 558 -53.22 42.83 -25.21
CA PHE A 558 -53.23 43.40 -26.55
C PHE A 558 -53.65 44.87 -26.55
N VAL A 559 -53.28 45.58 -27.61
CA VAL A 559 -53.72 46.93 -27.94
C VAL A 559 -54.37 46.89 -29.31
N TYR A 560 -55.66 47.22 -29.38
CA TYR A 560 -56.39 47.30 -30.63
C TYR A 560 -56.31 48.75 -31.18
N ALA A 561 -55.60 48.93 -32.28
CA ALA A 561 -55.25 50.23 -32.84
C ALA A 561 -56.35 50.80 -33.77
N LEU A 562 -57.58 50.82 -33.28
CA LEU A 562 -58.75 51.26 -34.05
C LEU A 562 -58.86 52.79 -34.08
N TYR A 563 -58.89 53.36 -35.28
CA TYR A 563 -59.21 54.76 -35.48
C TYR A 563 -60.73 54.97 -35.56
N GLN A 564 -61.24 55.93 -34.81
CA GLN A 564 -62.64 56.39 -34.88
C GLN A 564 -62.64 57.91 -35.08
N GLU A 565 -63.38 58.38 -36.08
CA GLU A 565 -63.56 59.81 -36.32
C GLU A 565 -64.44 60.39 -35.20
N LYS A 566 -63.96 61.46 -34.55
CA LYS A 566 -64.65 62.15 -33.46
C LYS A 566 -65.58 63.23 -33.96
#